data_AF-A0A550H3V2-F1
#
_entry.id   AF-A0A550H3V2-F1
#
_cell.length_a   1.000
_cell.length_b   1.000
_cell.length_c   1.000
_cell.angle_alpha   90.00
_cell.angle_beta   90.00
_cell.angle_gamma   90.00
#
_symmetry.space_group_name_H-M   'P 1'
#
loop_
_entity.id
_entity.type
_entity.pdbx_description
1 polymer ?
#
loop_
_entity_poly.entity_id
_entity_poly.type
_entity_poly.pdbx_seq_one_letter_code
_entity_poly.pdbx_strand_id
1 'polypeptide(L)'
;MATFVWPIILILNAVIIILLAIIVIWGVQKNKKAGYPMQDERTSKIQGKAALGTYYITLAFMISTLVWNIFGNEFITFLPELEVGWTVIAIMLVMGFSFGLL
;
A
#
# COMPACT_ATOMS: atom_id res chain seq x y z
N MET A 1 3.93 30.22 -5.37
CA MET A 1 3.60 29.51 -4.12
C MET A 1 3.86 28.03 -4.38
N ALA A 2 4.83 27.41 -3.70
CA ALA A 2 5.04 25.96 -3.84
C ALA A 2 3.81 25.25 -3.26
N THR A 3 3.12 24.45 -4.06
CA THR A 3 1.94 23.69 -3.64
C THR A 3 2.38 22.50 -2.79
N PHE A 4 2.07 22.52 -1.50
CA PHE A 4 2.43 21.46 -0.53
C PHE A 4 1.63 20.14 -0.71
N VAL A 5 0.86 20.01 -1.79
CA VAL A 5 -0.01 18.87 -2.08
C VAL A 5 0.79 17.57 -2.14
N TRP A 6 1.89 17.55 -2.90
CA TRP A 6 2.73 16.37 -3.07
C TRP A 6 3.42 15.90 -1.78
N PRO A 7 4.09 16.79 -1.00
CA PRO A 7 4.63 16.43 0.31
C PRO A 7 3.59 15.84 1.26
N ILE A 8 2.37 16.39 1.30
CA ILE A 8 1.29 15.92 2.17
C ILE A 8 0.84 14.51 1.76
N ILE A 9 0.66 14.25 0.46
CA ILE A 9 0.28 12.92 -0.05
C ILE A 9 1.35 11.88 0.29
N LEU A 10 2.64 12.22 0.19
CA LEU A 10 3.73 11.31 0.55
C LEU A 10 3.71 10.96 2.04
N ILE A 11 3.49 11.94 2.92
CA ILE A 11 3.40 11.73 4.37
C ILE A 11 2.20 10.84 4.71
N LEU A 12 1.03 11.10 4.12
CA LEU A 12 -0.17 10.28 4.34
C LEU A 12 0.04 8.82 3.92
N ASN A 13 0.64 8.60 2.75
CA ASN A 13 0.97 7.25 2.28
C ASN A 13 1.95 6.54 3.22
N ALA A 14 2.98 7.23 3.70
CA ALA A 14 3.93 6.67 4.65
C ALA A 14 3.24 6.21 5.94
N VAL A 15 2.32 7.02 6.49
CA VAL A 15 1.53 6.66 7.68
C VAL A 15 0.66 5.43 7.43
N ILE A 16 -0.02 5.36 6.28
CA ILE A 16 -0.87 4.21 5.92
C ILE A 16 -0.05 2.93 5.81
N ILE A 17 1.12 3.00 5.16
CA ILE A 17 2.03 1.85 5.02
C ILE A 17 2.49 1.35 6.39
N ILE A 18 2.86 2.25 7.29
CA ILE A 18 3.28 1.90 8.65
C ILE A 18 2.13 1.23 9.42
N LEU A 19 0.91 1.77 9.34
CA LEU A 19 -0.26 1.17 9.99
C LEU A 19 -0.58 -0.23 9.44
N LEU A 20 -0.54 -0.40 8.12
CA LEU A 20 -0.73 -1.71 7.49
C LEU A 20 0.36 -2.70 7.92
N ALA A 21 1.62 -2.27 7.97
CA ALA A 21 2.71 -3.12 8.44
C ALA A 21 2.51 -3.57 9.90
N ILE A 22 2.09 -2.66 10.78
CA ILE A 22 1.76 -2.98 12.18
C ILE A 22 0.64 -4.02 12.26
N ILE A 23 -0.45 -3.83 11.50
CA ILE A 23 -1.59 -4.76 11.49
C ILE A 23 -1.17 -6.15 11.01
N VAL A 24 -0.38 -6.22 9.93
CA VAL A 24 0.12 -7.49 9.38
C VAL A 24 1.04 -8.18 10.39
N ILE A 25 1.99 -7.46 10.99
CA ILE A 25 2.90 -8.01 12.01
C ILE A 25 2.10 -8.50 13.22
N TRP A 26 1.12 -7.74 13.68
CA TRP A 26 0.27 -8.11 14.80
C TRP A 26 -0.54 -9.39 14.50
N GLY A 27 -1.11 -9.51 13.29
CA GLY A 27 -1.79 -10.71 12.83
C GLY A 27 -0.87 -11.94 12.81
N VAL A 28 0.35 -11.79 12.30
CA VAL A 28 1.37 -12.85 12.30
C VAL A 28 1.74 -13.29 13.72
N GLN A 29 1.95 -12.33 14.64
CA GLN A 29 2.27 -12.64 16.04
C GLN A 29 1.11 -13.35 16.74
N LYS A 30 -0.14 -12.92 16.49
CA LYS A 30 -1.35 -13.55 17.03
C LYS A 30 -1.48 -14.99 16.53
N ASN A 31 -1.28 -15.23 15.23
CA ASN A 31 -1.37 -16.56 14.63
C ASN A 31 -0.27 -17.51 15.14
N LYS A 32 0.94 -16.99 15.37
CA LYS A 32 2.02 -17.73 16.04
C LYS A 32 1.65 -18.15 17.47
N LYS A 33 1.07 -17.24 18.26
CA LYS A 33 0.64 -17.55 19.65
C LYS A 33 -0.49 -18.57 19.69
N ALA A 34 -1.35 -18.61 18.68
CA ALA A 34 -2.48 -19.53 18.59
C ALA A 34 -2.11 -20.94 18.06
N GLY A 35 -0.83 -21.18 17.74
CA GLY A 35 -0.37 -22.51 17.30
C GLY A 35 -0.86 -22.92 15.91
N TYR A 36 -1.40 -21.99 15.11
CA TYR A 36 -1.78 -22.30 13.73
C TYR A 36 -0.53 -22.73 12.95
N PRO A 37 -0.62 -23.78 12.11
CA PRO A 37 0.47 -24.17 11.22
C PRO A 37 0.67 -23.04 10.20
N MET A 38 1.54 -22.10 10.55
CA MET A 38 2.07 -21.10 9.64
C MET A 38 2.95 -21.89 8.67
N GLN A 39 2.45 -22.03 7.44
CA GLN A 39 3.09 -22.66 6.26
C GLN A 39 4.53 -23.15 6.46
N ASP A 40 4.79 -24.42 6.07
CA ASP A 40 6.14 -25.01 6.07
C ASP A 40 7.21 -24.01 5.60
N GLU A 41 8.33 -23.98 6.32
CA GLU A 41 9.39 -22.96 6.18
C GLU A 41 9.91 -22.80 4.74
N ARG A 42 9.78 -23.83 3.91
CA ARG A 42 10.18 -23.84 2.50
C ARG A 42 9.16 -23.16 1.58
N THR A 43 7.86 -23.35 1.81
CA THR A 43 6.79 -22.71 1.04
C THR A 43 6.66 -21.23 1.40
N SER A 44 6.90 -20.89 2.67
CA SER A 44 6.89 -19.52 3.20
C SER A 44 8.02 -18.63 2.66
N LYS A 45 9.18 -19.24 2.33
CA LYS A 45 10.37 -18.52 1.84
C LYS A 45 10.34 -18.23 0.33
N ILE A 46 9.60 -19.01 -0.46
CA ILE A 46 9.70 -18.99 -1.93
C ILE A 46 8.58 -18.18 -2.61
N GLN A 47 7.35 -18.10 -2.05
CA GLN A 47 6.21 -17.56 -2.83
C GLN A 47 5.46 -16.37 -2.22
N GLY A 48 5.44 -16.20 -0.89
CA GLY A 48 4.39 -15.38 -0.29
C GLY A 48 4.75 -13.93 0.02
N LYS A 49 5.93 -13.68 0.59
CA LYS A 49 6.14 -12.45 1.37
C LYS A 49 6.40 -11.20 0.52
N ALA A 50 7.22 -11.30 -0.52
CA ALA A 50 7.47 -10.18 -1.43
C ALA A 50 6.25 -9.87 -2.30
N ALA A 51 5.59 -10.91 -2.81
CA ALA A 51 4.34 -10.80 -3.56
C ALA A 51 3.19 -10.20 -2.72
N LEU A 52 3.03 -10.62 -1.46
CA LEU A 52 2.05 -10.03 -0.55
C LEU A 52 2.40 -8.58 -0.19
N GLY A 53 3.67 -8.28 0.09
CA GLY A 53 4.10 -6.92 0.43
C GLY A 53 3.81 -5.93 -0.69
N THR A 54 4.21 -6.27 -1.91
CA THR A 54 3.92 -5.47 -3.11
C THR A 54 2.41 -5.36 -3.39
N TYR A 55 1.66 -6.45 -3.24
CA TYR A 55 0.20 -6.42 -3.35
C TYR A 55 -0.44 -5.40 -2.38
N TYR A 56 -0.04 -5.40 -1.11
CA TYR A 56 -0.58 -4.46 -0.12
C TYR A 56 -0.16 -3.01 -0.38
N ILE A 57 1.07 -2.77 -0.87
CA ILE A 57 1.51 -1.42 -1.24
C ILE A 57 0.70 -0.91 -2.44
N THR A 58 0.51 -1.73 -3.47
CA THR A 58 -0.33 -1.37 -4.62
C THR A 58 -1.79 -1.14 -4.22
N LEU A 59 -2.34 -1.99 -3.33
CA LEU A 59 -3.68 -1.81 -2.78
C LEU A 59 -3.82 -0.47 -2.06
N ALA A 60 -2.82 -0.08 -1.28
CA ALA A 60 -2.82 1.21 -0.57
C ALA A 60 -2.88 2.38 -1.56
N PHE A 61 -2.05 2.37 -2.62
CA PHE A 61 -2.11 3.40 -3.67
C PHE A 61 -3.51 3.48 -4.30
N MET A 62 -4.10 2.34 -4.67
CA MET A 62 -5.44 2.32 -5.28
C MET A 62 -6.53 2.85 -4.35
N ILE A 63 -6.53 2.44 -3.08
CA ILE A 63 -7.52 2.90 -2.10
C ILE A 63 -7.34 4.40 -1.84
N SER A 64 -6.11 4.88 -1.69
CA SER A 64 -5.84 6.31 -1.48
C SER A 64 -6.31 7.16 -2.65
N THR A 65 -6.09 6.73 -3.90
CA THR A 65 -6.58 7.43 -5.09
C THR A 65 -8.12 7.40 -5.19
N LEU A 66 -8.75 6.28 -4.84
CA LEU A 66 -10.20 6.17 -4.81
C LEU A 66 -10.81 7.13 -3.79
N VAL A 67 -10.29 7.13 -2.56
CA VAL A 67 -10.74 8.03 -1.49
C VAL A 67 -10.52 9.48 -1.90
N TRP A 68 -9.36 9.83 -2.46
CA TRP A 68 -9.11 11.19 -2.94
C TRP A 68 -10.12 11.65 -3.99
N ASN A 69 -10.45 10.79 -4.96
CA ASN A 69 -11.44 11.11 -5.99
C ASN A 69 -12.85 11.25 -5.44
N ILE A 70 -13.28 10.37 -4.52
CA ILE A 70 -14.60 10.47 -3.90
C ILE A 70 -14.71 11.77 -3.11
N PHE A 71 -13.74 12.07 -2.26
CA PHE A 71 -13.80 13.28 -1.42
C PHE A 71 -13.55 14.57 -2.20
N GLY A 72 -12.65 14.55 -3.18
CA GLY A 72 -12.32 15.71 -4.03
C GLY A 72 -13.45 16.10 -4.97
N ASN A 73 -14.19 15.13 -5.52
CA ASN A 73 -15.28 15.42 -6.46
C ASN A 73 -16.61 15.68 -5.75
N GLU A 74 -16.93 14.95 -4.67
CA GLU A 74 -18.27 14.98 -4.07
C GLU A 74 -18.39 15.86 -2.81
N PHE A 75 -17.29 16.07 -2.07
CA PHE A 75 -17.37 16.67 -0.72
C PHE A 75 -16.49 17.91 -0.51
N ILE A 76 -15.38 18.05 -1.24
CA ILE A 76 -14.33 19.04 -0.95
C ILE A 76 -13.85 19.71 -2.24
N THR A 77 -14.51 20.80 -2.62
CA THR A 77 -14.30 21.52 -3.90
C THR A 77 -12.96 22.25 -4.01
N PHE A 78 -12.18 22.36 -2.93
CA PHE A 78 -10.86 22.99 -2.95
C PHE A 78 -9.71 21.98 -3.12
N LEU A 79 -10.00 20.68 -3.17
CA LEU A 79 -8.97 19.69 -3.45
C LEU A 79 -8.56 19.79 -4.92
N PRO A 80 -7.26 19.92 -5.21
CA PRO A 80 -6.78 19.95 -6.59
C PRO A 80 -7.05 18.60 -7.27
N GLU A 81 -7.40 18.67 -8.55
CA GLU A 81 -7.51 17.48 -9.39
C GLU A 81 -6.20 16.69 -9.36
N LEU A 82 -6.32 15.40 -9.10
CA LEU A 82 -5.18 14.50 -9.04
C LEU A 82 -4.90 13.98 -10.45
N GLU A 83 -3.70 14.22 -10.96
CA GLU A 83 -3.25 13.61 -12.21
C GLU A 83 -2.97 12.11 -11.98
N VAL A 84 -3.96 11.27 -12.28
CA VAL A 84 -3.96 9.83 -11.99
C VAL A 84 -2.82 9.08 -12.71
N GLY A 85 -2.31 9.64 -13.83
CA GLY A 85 -1.23 9.04 -14.61
C GLY A 85 0.03 8.74 -13.78
N TRP A 86 0.46 9.68 -12.92
CA TRP A 86 1.62 9.49 -12.06
C TRP A 86 1.40 8.40 -11.00
N THR A 87 0.18 8.29 -10.47
CA THR A 87 -0.17 7.24 -9.51
C THR A 87 -0.15 5.86 -10.17
N VAL A 88 -0.64 5.75 -11.40
CA VAL A 88 -0.58 4.50 -12.18
C VAL A 88 0.87 4.10 -12.46
N ILE A 89 1.74 5.05 -12.83
CA ILE A 89 3.18 4.78 -13.03
C ILE A 89 3.83 4.26 -11.74
N ALA A 90 3.52 4.86 -10.58
CA ALA A 90 4.02 4.38 -9.29
C ALA A 90 3.54 2.96 -8.96
N ILE A 91 2.26 2.65 -9.23
CA ILE A 91 1.70 1.30 -9.08
C ILE A 91 2.43 0.30 -9.99
N MET A 92 2.68 0.66 -11.25
CA MET A 92 3.38 -0.19 -12.21
C MET A 92 4.82 -0.47 -11.79
N LEU A 93 5.52 0.53 -11.23
CA LEU A 93 6.87 0.33 -10.68
C LEU A 93 6.85 -0.62 -9.49
N VAL A 94 5.95 -0.41 -8.53
CA VAL A 94 5.82 -1.29 -7.34
C VAL A 94 5.48 -2.73 -7.75
N MET A 95 4.57 -2.92 -8.70
CA MET A 95 4.26 -4.25 -9.26
C MET A 95 5.45 -4.83 -10.03
N GLY A 96 6.16 -4.04 -10.84
CA GLY A 96 7.33 -4.47 -11.58
C GLY A 96 8.48 -4.96 -10.68
N PHE A 97 8.72 -4.26 -9.57
CA PHE A 97 9.67 -4.72 -8.53
C PHE A 97 9.26 -6.05 -7.90
N SER A 98 7.96 -6.32 -7.77
CA SER A 98 7.47 -7.62 -7.28
C SER A 98 7.90 -8.77 -8.18
N PHE A 99 7.69 -8.62 -9.50
CA PHE A 99 8.07 -9.64 -10.49
C PHE A 99 9.58 -9.79 -10.66
N GLY A 100 10.36 -8.73 -10.45
CA GLY A 100 11.82 -8.81 -10.48
C GLY A 100 12.47 -9.41 -9.22
N LEU A 101 11.70 -9.55 -8.12
CA LEU A 101 12.14 -10.12 -6.84
C LEU A 101 11.66 -11.56 -6.61
N LEU A 102 10.80 -12.09 -7.49
CA LEU A 102 10.34 -13.48 -7.54
C LEU A 102 11.23 -14.31 -8.47
#